data_AF-A0A167VCK4-F1
#
_entry.id   AF-A0A167VCK4-F1
#
_cell.length_a   1.000
_cell.length_b   1.000
_cell.length_c   1.000
_cell.angle_alpha   90.00
_cell.angle_beta   90.00
_cell.angle_gamma   90.00
#
_symmetry.space_group_name_H-M   'P 1'
#
loop_
_entity.id
_entity.type
_entity.pdbx_description
1 polymer ?
#
loop_
_entity_poly.entity_id
_entity_poly.type
_entity_poly.pdbx_seq_one_letter_code
_entity_poly.pdbx_strand_id
1 'polypeptide(L)'
;MSEPAAGTLLFPRAGAYVVFSIDAEMTLEALHDEHVAEVTKNMQTKSFVGYVAKADRIINHESEFQSFRVRILRSGFPPRTEEKGIESDMCTPVWPTTEHPSSRTPLRTDKPLPWNNCYHSSFDSIIVRVPTAYEDAEGAVMLLKSEISRHNAIIRDDQQRANAALKLHQPIPAIGEPSAEDGQISPRNRSQESLQNEPLPDDDYDSAKSAQEFAQAIVNMAEMDRPPETMITVEMSYDLSYVQTLTDPQEFYIEKKALEKLEQDTKAAAIERARRLDEEAFGGAPTQSSAPQAIAPKAVNATPVPWLTRTRQRIASILDSILARFRTPKPSSSHVTPPS
;
A
#
# COMPACT_ATOMS: atom_id res chain seq x y z
N MET A 1 19.46 12.92 -6.43
CA MET A 1 18.16 13.43 -5.96
C MET A 1 18.43 14.68 -5.13
N SER A 2 17.60 15.72 -5.24
CA SER A 2 17.80 16.95 -4.47
C SER A 2 17.57 16.70 -2.99
N GLU A 3 18.42 17.26 -2.14
CA GLU A 3 18.26 17.24 -0.68
C GLU A 3 16.89 17.82 -0.29
N PRO A 4 16.15 17.23 0.66
CA PRO A 4 14.84 17.73 1.04
C PRO A 4 14.96 19.15 1.58
N ALA A 5 14.07 20.04 1.12
CA ALA A 5 13.99 21.39 1.64
C ALA A 5 13.72 21.36 3.15
N ALA A 6 14.37 22.25 3.92
CA ALA A 6 14.19 22.33 5.36
C ALA A 6 12.70 22.42 5.72
N GLY A 7 12.22 21.47 6.54
CA GLY A 7 10.83 21.40 6.99
C GLY A 7 9.95 20.36 6.27
N THR A 8 10.41 19.76 5.17
CA THR A 8 9.66 18.71 4.48
C THR A 8 9.85 17.34 5.14
N LEU A 9 8.77 16.53 5.19
CA LEU A 9 8.78 15.18 5.75
C LEU A 9 8.43 14.16 4.67
N LEU A 10 8.79 12.90 4.90
CA LEU A 10 8.39 11.81 4.01
C LEU A 10 6.87 11.82 3.81
N PHE A 11 6.46 11.82 2.55
CA PHE A 11 5.08 11.83 2.14
C PHE A 11 4.58 10.41 1.81
N PRO A 12 3.35 10.05 2.21
CA PRO A 12 2.50 10.75 3.17
C PRO A 12 2.91 10.48 4.63
N ARG A 13 2.56 11.42 5.51
CA ARG A 13 2.81 11.35 6.95
C ARG A 13 1.81 10.41 7.62
N ALA A 14 2.31 9.49 8.47
CA ALA A 14 1.45 8.66 9.29
C ALA A 14 0.50 9.49 10.17
N GLY A 15 -0.78 9.12 10.18
CA GLY A 15 -1.89 9.81 10.82
C GLY A 15 -2.59 10.84 9.93
N ALA A 16 -1.97 11.29 8.84
CA ALA A 16 -2.59 12.28 7.96
C ALA A 16 -3.76 11.66 7.18
N TYR A 17 -4.84 12.41 7.05
CA TYR A 17 -5.86 12.15 6.06
C TYR A 17 -5.38 12.60 4.69
N VAL A 18 -5.63 11.75 3.70
CA VAL A 18 -5.26 11.96 2.31
C VAL A 18 -6.46 11.66 1.41
N VAL A 19 -6.56 12.43 0.33
CA VAL A 19 -7.27 12.01 -0.88
C VAL A 19 -6.31 11.15 -1.68
N PHE A 20 -6.80 10.05 -2.24
CA PHE A 20 -5.99 9.21 -3.12
C PHE A 20 -6.83 8.56 -4.22
N SER A 21 -6.19 8.28 -5.35
CA SER A 21 -6.79 7.57 -6.49
C SER A 21 -5.78 6.61 -7.08
N ILE A 22 -6.25 5.54 -7.70
CA ILE A 22 -5.37 4.58 -8.36
C ILE A 22 -4.72 5.24 -9.58
N ASP A 23 -3.40 5.13 -9.67
CA ASP A 23 -2.64 5.42 -10.89
C ASP A 23 -2.56 4.12 -11.70
N ALA A 24 -3.50 3.95 -12.63
CA ALA A 24 -3.59 2.76 -13.46
C ALA A 24 -2.38 2.61 -14.39
N GLU A 25 -1.86 3.71 -14.94
CA GLU A 25 -0.68 3.71 -15.81
C GLU A 25 0.54 3.19 -15.04
N MET A 26 0.81 3.80 -13.88
CA MET A 26 1.98 3.45 -13.06
C MET A 26 1.87 2.08 -12.37
N THR A 27 0.64 1.63 -12.08
CA THR A 27 0.42 0.28 -11.53
C THR A 27 0.84 -0.81 -12.52
N LEU A 28 0.57 -0.64 -13.81
CA LEU A 28 0.83 -1.67 -14.82
C LEU A 28 2.00 -1.34 -15.76
N GLU A 29 2.78 -0.30 -15.44
CA GLU A 29 3.91 0.16 -16.25
C GLU A 29 4.94 -0.95 -16.52
N ALA A 30 5.18 -1.82 -15.53
CA ALA A 30 6.14 -2.92 -15.61
C ALA A 30 5.77 -3.99 -16.65
N LEU A 31 4.52 -4.01 -17.16
CA LEU A 31 4.12 -4.94 -18.21
C LEU A 31 4.67 -4.58 -19.58
N HIS A 32 5.06 -3.31 -19.80
CA HIS A 32 5.58 -2.82 -21.08
C HIS A 32 4.73 -3.20 -22.31
N ASP A 33 3.41 -3.28 -22.14
CA ASP A 33 2.47 -3.63 -23.21
C ASP A 33 1.70 -2.39 -23.68
N GLU A 34 1.76 -2.10 -24.98
CA GLU A 34 1.16 -0.90 -25.59
C GLU A 34 -0.36 -0.87 -25.45
N HIS A 35 -1.02 -2.04 -25.53
CA HIS A 35 -2.46 -2.13 -25.35
C HIS A 35 -2.84 -1.82 -23.90
N VAL A 36 -2.09 -2.35 -22.94
CA VAL A 36 -2.29 -2.03 -21.51
C VAL A 36 -2.12 -0.54 -21.27
N ALA A 37 -1.07 0.07 -21.82
CA ALA A 37 -0.83 1.51 -21.67
C ALA A 37 -1.96 2.37 -22.24
N GLU A 38 -2.56 1.97 -23.37
CA GLU A 38 -3.71 2.67 -23.94
C GLU A 38 -4.97 2.51 -23.08
N VAL A 39 -5.23 1.31 -22.56
CA VAL A 39 -6.38 1.03 -21.70
C VAL A 39 -6.27 1.79 -20.37
N THR A 40 -5.11 1.74 -19.71
CA THR A 40 -4.91 2.39 -18.40
C THR A 40 -4.96 3.91 -18.48
N LYS A 41 -4.42 4.50 -19.57
CA LYS A 41 -4.48 5.94 -19.82
C LYS A 41 -5.91 6.48 -19.94
N ASN A 42 -6.85 5.66 -20.41
CA ASN A 42 -8.25 6.03 -20.56
C ASN A 42 -9.13 5.54 -19.40
N MET A 43 -8.55 4.85 -18.42
CA MET A 43 -9.29 4.32 -17.29
C MET A 43 -9.71 5.45 -16.34
N GLN A 44 -11.00 5.54 -16.08
CA GLN A 44 -11.51 6.46 -15.06
C GLN A 44 -11.34 5.80 -13.69
N THR A 45 -10.54 6.43 -12.83
CA THR A 45 -10.37 6.01 -11.43
C THR A 45 -11.11 6.98 -10.51
N LYS A 46 -11.60 6.46 -9.38
CA LYS A 46 -12.29 7.28 -8.39
C LYS A 46 -11.30 7.82 -7.36
N SER A 47 -11.68 8.93 -6.73
CA SER A 47 -10.98 9.46 -5.57
C SER A 47 -11.59 8.91 -4.29
N PHE A 48 -10.71 8.49 -3.39
CA PHE A 48 -11.03 7.94 -2.08
C PHE A 48 -10.40 8.82 -1.02
N VAL A 49 -10.90 8.73 0.21
CA VAL A 49 -10.35 9.43 1.35
C VAL A 49 -10.01 8.41 2.41
N GLY A 50 -8.90 8.58 3.11
CA GLY A 50 -8.52 7.72 4.21
C GLY A 50 -7.39 8.33 5.01
N TYR A 51 -7.07 7.75 6.16
CA TYR A 51 -5.86 8.15 6.88
C TYR A 51 -4.76 7.10 6.73
N VAL A 52 -3.52 7.59 6.69
CA VAL A 52 -2.32 6.75 6.59
C VAL A 52 -2.02 6.17 7.96
N ALA A 53 -2.21 4.86 8.14
CA ALA A 53 -2.02 4.23 9.45
C ALA A 53 -0.54 4.09 9.81
N LYS A 54 0.27 3.59 8.88
CA LYS A 54 1.72 3.41 9.01
C LYS A 54 2.33 3.07 7.65
N ALA A 55 3.65 3.20 7.55
CA ALA A 55 4.41 2.47 6.53
C ALA A 55 4.18 0.96 6.74
N ASP A 56 3.95 0.23 5.66
CA ASP A 56 3.73 -1.22 5.71
C ASP A 56 5.07 -1.99 5.76
N ARG A 57 6.14 -1.35 5.29
CA ARG A 57 7.51 -1.86 5.20
C ARG A 57 8.51 -0.88 5.81
N ILE A 58 9.78 -1.28 5.91
CA ILE A 58 10.87 -0.40 6.33
C ILE A 58 10.98 0.74 5.31
N ILE A 59 11.04 1.97 5.83
CA ILE A 59 11.19 3.16 5.00
C ILE A 59 12.59 3.12 4.38
N ASN A 60 12.65 2.99 3.06
CA ASN A 60 13.89 3.13 2.30
C ASN A 60 13.83 4.45 1.51
N HIS A 61 14.53 5.47 1.97
CA HIS A 61 14.53 6.80 1.35
C HIS A 61 15.12 6.84 -0.08
N GLU A 62 15.84 5.78 -0.48
CA GLU A 62 16.39 5.62 -1.83
C GLU A 62 15.45 4.84 -2.77
N SER A 63 14.42 4.19 -2.21
CA SER A 63 13.42 3.51 -3.02
C SER A 63 12.60 4.53 -3.79
N GLU A 64 12.31 4.25 -5.06
CA GLU A 64 11.40 5.07 -5.87
C GLU A 64 9.98 5.08 -5.31
N PHE A 65 9.62 4.00 -4.60
CA PHE A 65 8.31 3.82 -4.02
C PHE A 65 8.37 3.35 -2.57
N GLN A 66 7.42 3.83 -1.78
CA GLN A 66 7.14 3.33 -0.44
C GLN A 66 5.79 2.61 -0.41
N SER A 67 5.59 1.74 0.59
CA SER A 67 4.29 1.11 0.83
C SER A 67 3.66 1.62 2.12
N PHE A 68 2.38 1.94 2.04
CA PHE A 68 1.63 2.47 3.17
C PHE A 68 0.32 1.73 3.34
N ARG A 69 -0.05 1.54 4.60
CA ARG A 69 -1.39 1.08 4.95
C ARG A 69 -2.32 2.26 5.11
N VAL A 70 -3.40 2.27 4.35
CA VAL A 70 -4.47 3.28 4.45
C VAL A 70 -5.72 2.64 5.05
N ARG A 71 -6.41 3.38 5.92
CA ARG A 71 -7.76 3.04 6.38
C ARG A 71 -8.73 3.96 5.65
N ILE A 72 -9.58 3.36 4.81
CA ILE A 72 -10.44 4.12 3.92
C ILE A 72 -11.64 4.63 4.74
N LEU A 73 -11.87 5.93 4.64
CA LEU A 73 -12.99 6.61 5.22
C LEU A 73 -14.24 6.36 4.37
N ARG A 74 -15.38 6.15 5.01
CA ARG A 74 -16.67 6.00 4.35
C ARG A 74 -17.73 6.90 4.96
N SER A 75 -18.79 7.13 4.18
CA SER A 75 -20.04 7.67 4.73
C SER A 75 -20.96 6.54 5.19
N GLY A 76 -21.53 6.69 6.38
CA GLY A 76 -22.45 5.72 6.97
C GLY A 76 -21.81 4.39 7.38
N PHE A 77 -22.65 3.48 7.85
CA PHE A 77 -22.24 2.15 8.30
C PHE A 77 -21.77 1.28 7.12
N PRO A 78 -20.78 0.39 7.35
CA PRO A 78 -20.44 -0.63 6.37
C PRO A 78 -21.57 -1.64 6.17
N PRO A 79 -21.69 -2.24 4.97
CA PRO A 79 -22.65 -3.31 4.74
C PRO A 79 -22.28 -4.55 5.57
N ARG A 80 -23.31 -5.25 6.07
CA ARG A 80 -23.16 -6.55 6.71
C ARG A 80 -22.70 -7.59 5.69
N THR A 81 -21.72 -8.41 6.06
CA THR A 81 -21.23 -9.53 5.23
C THR A 81 -21.18 -10.81 6.05
N GLU A 82 -22.26 -11.60 6.01
CA GLU A 82 -22.41 -12.84 6.78
C GLU A 82 -21.32 -13.86 6.46
N GLU A 83 -20.95 -13.99 5.17
CA GLU A 83 -19.89 -14.88 4.70
C GLU A 83 -18.51 -14.61 5.30
N LYS A 84 -18.31 -13.39 5.84
CA LYS A 84 -17.07 -12.95 6.49
C LYS A 84 -17.24 -12.74 8.00
N GLY A 85 -18.44 -13.00 8.54
CA GLY A 85 -18.79 -12.69 9.92
C GLY A 85 -18.73 -11.18 10.24
N ILE A 86 -18.81 -10.32 9.23
CA ILE A 86 -18.68 -8.87 9.39
C ILE A 86 -20.06 -8.27 9.63
N GLU A 87 -20.23 -7.63 10.77
CA GLU A 87 -21.45 -6.90 11.14
C GLU A 87 -21.30 -5.41 10.85
N SER A 88 -22.41 -4.72 10.57
CA SER A 88 -22.41 -3.27 10.26
C SER A 88 -21.91 -2.40 11.42
N ASP A 89 -21.95 -2.90 12.66
CA ASP A 89 -21.42 -2.21 13.85
C ASP A 89 -19.91 -2.38 14.05
N MET A 90 -19.22 -3.11 13.16
CA MET A 90 -17.76 -3.28 13.18
C MET A 90 -17.06 -2.09 12.50
N CYS A 91 -17.36 -0.88 12.96
CA CYS A 91 -16.78 0.36 12.49
C CYS A 91 -16.55 1.34 13.64
N THR A 92 -15.80 2.41 13.40
CA THR A 92 -15.57 3.45 14.40
C THR A 92 -16.01 4.79 13.83
N PRO A 93 -16.91 5.54 14.49
CA PRO A 93 -17.29 6.86 14.03
C PRO A 93 -16.10 7.83 14.12
N VAL A 94 -16.10 8.85 13.27
CA VAL A 94 -15.17 9.98 13.34
C VAL A 94 -15.97 11.23 13.71
N TRP A 95 -15.49 11.98 14.70
CA TRP A 95 -16.14 13.22 15.14
C TRP A 95 -16.38 14.16 13.93
N PRO A 96 -17.57 14.78 13.77
CA PRO A 96 -18.68 14.95 14.73
C PRO A 96 -19.59 13.78 14.97
N THR A 97 -19.49 12.76 14.13
CA THR A 97 -20.40 11.62 14.17
C THR A 97 -20.28 10.92 15.51
N THR A 98 -21.38 10.83 16.26
CA THR A 98 -21.48 10.12 17.56
C THR A 98 -22.39 8.90 17.51
N GLU A 99 -23.18 8.79 16.44
CA GLU A 99 -24.13 7.70 16.25
C GLU A 99 -23.39 6.39 15.97
N HIS A 100 -23.56 5.42 16.86
CA HIS A 100 -23.04 4.06 16.69
C HIS A 100 -23.86 3.08 17.53
N PRO A 101 -24.30 1.91 17.01
CA PRO A 101 -25.15 0.97 17.75
C PRO A 101 -24.57 0.55 19.10
N SER A 102 -23.27 0.27 19.15
CA SER A 102 -22.54 -0.10 20.36
C SER A 102 -21.98 1.11 21.14
N SER A 103 -22.45 2.34 20.86
CA SER A 103 -22.05 3.58 21.54
C SER A 103 -20.53 3.81 21.56
N ARG A 104 -19.84 3.50 20.46
CA ARG A 104 -18.38 3.67 20.36
C ARG A 104 -17.99 5.13 20.38
N THR A 105 -16.96 5.45 21.18
CA THR A 105 -16.40 6.79 21.24
C THR A 105 -15.76 7.18 19.89
N PRO A 106 -16.20 8.29 19.27
CA PRO A 106 -15.68 8.72 17.98
C PRO A 106 -14.18 9.00 17.99
N LEU A 107 -13.51 8.70 16.88
CA LEU A 107 -12.14 9.12 16.62
C LEU A 107 -12.05 10.65 16.54
N ARG A 108 -10.98 11.21 17.11
CA ARG A 108 -10.73 12.65 17.18
C ARG A 108 -9.57 13.02 16.26
N THR A 109 -9.88 13.86 15.30
CA THR A 109 -8.90 14.55 14.47
C THR A 109 -8.50 15.89 15.10
N ASP A 110 -7.33 16.41 14.74
CA ASP A 110 -6.87 17.74 15.19
C ASP A 110 -7.72 18.88 14.61
N LYS A 111 -8.29 18.67 13.42
CA LYS A 111 -9.20 19.55 12.69
C LYS A 111 -10.42 18.73 12.25
N PRO A 112 -11.63 19.31 12.20
CA PRO A 112 -12.80 18.58 11.73
C PRO A 112 -12.64 18.16 10.26
N LEU A 113 -13.13 16.96 9.93
CA LEU A 113 -13.27 16.55 8.54
C LEU A 113 -14.40 17.36 7.86
N PRO A 114 -14.31 17.61 6.55
CA PRO A 114 -15.32 18.39 5.83
C PRO A 114 -16.65 17.63 5.62
N TRP A 115 -16.67 16.31 5.84
CA TRP A 115 -17.87 15.48 5.70
C TRP A 115 -18.45 15.08 7.06
N ASN A 116 -19.78 15.00 7.13
CA ASN A 116 -20.50 14.43 8.26
C ASN A 116 -20.74 12.93 8.06
N ASN A 117 -21.20 12.25 9.11
CA ASN A 117 -21.58 10.82 9.05
C ASN A 117 -20.41 9.93 8.60
N CYS A 118 -19.22 10.20 9.14
CA CYS A 118 -17.95 9.60 8.77
C CYS A 118 -17.61 8.41 9.67
N TYR A 119 -17.20 7.30 9.06
CA TYR A 119 -16.80 6.08 9.77
C TYR A 119 -15.55 5.46 9.16
N HIS A 120 -14.79 4.76 9.98
CA HIS A 120 -13.80 3.77 9.53
C HIS A 120 -14.33 2.37 9.80
N SER A 121 -14.54 1.58 8.75
CA SER A 121 -14.78 0.15 8.89
C SER A 121 -13.51 -0.52 9.41
N SER A 122 -13.66 -1.52 10.30
CA SER A 122 -12.52 -2.30 10.79
C SER A 122 -11.85 -3.13 9.68
N PHE A 123 -12.53 -3.29 8.53
CA PHE A 123 -12.11 -4.14 7.42
C PHE A 123 -11.79 -3.37 6.12
N ASP A 124 -12.15 -2.09 6.01
CA ASP A 124 -11.81 -1.26 4.84
C ASP A 124 -10.37 -0.72 4.96
N SER A 125 -9.40 -1.61 4.74
CA SER A 125 -7.97 -1.29 4.73
C SER A 125 -7.29 -1.80 3.47
N ILE A 126 -6.36 -0.98 2.97
CA ILE A 126 -5.55 -1.29 1.80
C ILE A 126 -4.08 -1.04 2.11
N ILE A 127 -3.22 -1.78 1.41
CA ILE A 127 -1.80 -1.46 1.30
C ILE A 127 -1.59 -0.98 -0.12
N VAL A 128 -0.98 0.18 -0.26
CA VAL A 128 -0.74 0.83 -1.56
C VAL A 128 0.69 1.28 -1.67
N ARG A 129 1.15 1.33 -2.92
CA ARG A 129 2.46 1.88 -3.30
C ARG A 129 2.29 3.37 -3.61
N VAL A 130 3.19 4.19 -3.09
CA VAL A 130 3.19 5.65 -3.28
C VAL A 130 4.59 6.07 -3.72
N PRO A 131 4.74 6.91 -4.77
CA PRO A 131 6.02 7.46 -5.14
C PRO A 131 6.69 8.16 -3.96
N THR A 132 7.97 7.89 -3.73
CA THR A 132 8.73 8.51 -2.65
C THR A 132 8.83 10.01 -2.90
N ALA A 133 8.18 10.78 -2.04
CA ALA A 133 8.16 12.23 -2.08
C ALA A 133 8.37 12.81 -0.68
N TYR A 134 8.68 14.11 -0.64
CA TYR A 134 8.78 14.88 0.60
C TYR A 134 7.91 16.11 0.46
N GLU A 135 6.95 16.24 1.36
CA GLU A 135 5.99 17.33 1.34
C GLU A 135 5.84 17.92 2.73
N ASP A 136 5.40 19.18 2.76
CA ASP A 136 4.95 19.78 4.00
C ASP A 136 3.58 19.21 4.37
N ALA A 137 3.47 18.73 5.61
CA ALA A 137 2.21 18.26 6.18
C ALA A 137 1.47 19.39 6.94
N GLU A 138 1.96 20.63 6.88
CA GLU A 138 1.24 21.80 7.36
C GLU A 138 -0.13 21.88 6.67
N GLY A 139 -1.17 22.17 7.46
CA GLY A 139 -2.54 22.21 6.94
C GLY A 139 -3.24 20.84 6.86
N ALA A 140 -2.53 19.71 6.76
CA ALA A 140 -3.15 18.39 6.75
C ALA A 140 -4.04 18.13 7.98
N VAL A 141 -5.12 17.38 7.80
CA VAL A 141 -5.95 16.89 8.91
C VAL A 141 -5.30 15.62 9.46
N MET A 142 -5.06 15.58 10.76
CA MET A 142 -4.32 14.51 11.42
C MET A 142 -5.20 13.74 12.39
N LEU A 143 -5.12 12.41 12.32
CA LEU A 143 -5.49 11.53 13.40
C LEU A 143 -4.31 11.39 14.37
N LEU A 144 -4.51 11.76 15.64
CA LEU A 144 -3.45 11.74 16.63
C LEU A 144 -2.94 10.32 16.90
N LYS A 145 -1.68 10.18 17.33
CA LYS A 145 -1.07 8.86 17.61
C LYS A 145 -1.87 8.02 18.62
N SER A 146 -2.41 8.65 19.67
CA SER A 146 -3.27 7.99 20.66
C SER A 146 -4.54 7.42 20.02
N GLU A 147 -5.12 8.17 19.08
CA GLU A 147 -6.33 7.80 18.35
C GLU A 147 -6.07 6.69 17.33
N ILE A 148 -4.91 6.70 16.66
CA ILE A 148 -4.46 5.58 15.81
C ILE A 148 -4.31 4.31 16.64
N SER A 149 -3.64 4.38 17.79
CA SER A 149 -3.46 3.23 18.69
C SER A 149 -4.80 2.68 19.19
N ARG A 150 -5.71 3.57 19.56
CA ARG A 150 -7.08 3.22 19.98
C ARG A 150 -7.86 2.57 18.84
N HIS A 151 -7.82 3.14 17.65
CA HIS A 151 -8.47 2.57 16.48
C HIS A 151 -7.94 1.17 16.16
N ASN A 152 -6.61 0.98 16.22
CA ASN A 152 -5.99 -0.34 16.02
C ASN A 152 -6.40 -1.37 17.10
N ALA A 153 -6.73 -0.95 18.32
CA ALA A 153 -7.30 -1.84 19.33
C ALA A 153 -8.73 -2.28 18.93
N ILE A 154 -9.58 -1.31 18.57
CA ILE A 154 -10.96 -1.59 18.12
C ILE A 154 -10.97 -2.53 16.91
N ILE A 155 -10.09 -2.29 15.92
CA ILE A 155 -9.96 -3.15 14.74
C ILE A 155 -9.61 -4.60 15.13
N ARG A 156 -8.70 -4.79 16.09
CA ARG A 156 -8.30 -6.13 16.55
C ARG A 156 -9.48 -6.84 17.22
N ASP A 157 -10.24 -6.13 18.05
CA ASP A 157 -11.42 -6.69 18.73
C ASP A 157 -12.50 -7.08 17.70
N ASP A 158 -12.74 -6.25 16.68
CA ASP A 158 -13.69 -6.55 15.61
C ASP A 158 -13.26 -7.72 14.74
N GLN A 159 -11.96 -7.83 14.43
CA GLN A 159 -11.42 -8.99 13.72
C GLN A 159 -11.62 -10.28 14.53
N GLN A 160 -11.44 -10.23 15.86
CA GLN A 160 -11.72 -11.37 16.73
C GLN A 160 -13.20 -11.72 16.74
N ARG A 161 -14.09 -10.73 16.84
CA ARG A 161 -15.56 -10.93 16.77
C ARG A 161 -15.97 -11.58 15.44
N ALA A 162 -15.50 -11.06 14.31
CA ALA A 162 -15.82 -11.60 12.99
C ALA A 162 -15.31 -13.04 12.83
N ASN A 163 -14.07 -13.31 13.26
CA ASN A 163 -13.52 -14.66 13.24
C ASN A 163 -14.30 -15.64 14.14
N ALA A 164 -14.78 -15.19 15.30
CA ALA A 164 -15.62 -16.01 16.18
C ALA A 164 -16.98 -16.31 15.53
N ALA A 165 -17.61 -15.32 14.89
CA ALA A 165 -18.85 -15.50 14.16
C ALA A 165 -18.69 -16.53 13.02
N LEU A 166 -17.58 -16.46 12.27
CA LEU A 166 -17.28 -17.44 11.22
C LEU A 166 -17.14 -18.87 11.75
N LYS A 167 -16.46 -19.05 12.90
CA LYS A 167 -16.29 -20.37 13.51
C LYS A 167 -17.63 -20.99 13.95
N LEU A 168 -18.59 -20.19 14.40
CA LEU A 168 -19.92 -20.68 14.76
C LEU A 168 -20.73 -21.16 13.55
N HIS A 169 -20.46 -20.62 12.37
CA HIS A 169 -21.13 -20.98 11.12
C HIS A 169 -20.43 -22.11 10.35
N GLN A 170 -19.31 -22.65 10.85
CA GLN A 170 -18.71 -23.83 10.25
C GLN A 170 -19.55 -25.07 10.57
N PRO A 171 -19.84 -25.93 9.58
CA PRO A 171 -20.46 -27.23 9.84
C PRO A 171 -19.61 -27.99 10.86
N ILE A 172 -20.25 -28.51 11.90
CA ILE A 172 -19.61 -29.45 12.83
C ILE A 172 -19.02 -30.58 11.96
N PRO A 173 -17.72 -30.88 12.03
CA PRO A 173 -17.18 -32.03 11.35
C PRO A 173 -17.98 -33.25 11.80
N ALA A 174 -18.50 -34.03 10.86
CA ALA A 174 -19.25 -35.24 11.16
C ALA A 174 -18.42 -36.05 12.18
N ILE A 175 -19.02 -36.29 13.36
CA ILE A 175 -18.41 -37.07 14.43
C ILE A 175 -18.14 -38.46 13.85
N GLY A 176 -16.91 -38.69 13.42
CA GLY A 176 -16.38 -40.03 13.25
C GLY A 176 -16.39 -40.69 14.61
N GLU A 177 -17.00 -41.87 14.68
CA GLU A 177 -17.14 -42.67 15.89
C GLU A 177 -15.82 -42.77 16.68
N PRO A 178 -15.86 -42.73 18.02
CA PRO A 178 -14.67 -42.89 18.83
C PRO A 178 -14.21 -44.35 18.77
N SER A 179 -13.20 -44.62 17.93
CA SER A 179 -12.46 -45.87 18.00
C SER A 179 -11.58 -45.81 19.25
N ALA A 180 -12.00 -46.56 20.26
CA ALA A 180 -11.25 -46.76 21.49
C ALA A 180 -9.96 -47.52 21.20
N GLU A 181 -8.80 -46.91 21.43
CA GLU A 181 -7.61 -47.66 21.83
C GLU A 181 -6.88 -46.97 22.97
N ASP A 182 -6.68 -47.79 23.99
CA ASP A 182 -5.97 -47.62 25.25
C ASP A 182 -4.51 -47.17 25.07
N GLY A 183 -3.96 -46.42 26.05
CA GLY A 183 -2.51 -46.25 26.09
C GLY A 183 -1.93 -45.16 26.98
N GLN A 184 -2.01 -45.36 28.30
CA GLN A 184 -0.99 -45.01 29.31
C GLN A 184 -0.48 -43.55 29.47
N ILE A 185 -0.88 -43.00 30.62
CA ILE A 185 -0.24 -41.89 31.33
C ILE A 185 1.08 -42.37 31.96
N SER A 186 2.17 -41.60 31.79
CA SER A 186 3.21 -41.50 32.84
C SER A 186 3.97 -40.16 32.76
N PRO A 187 4.21 -39.47 33.90
CA PRO A 187 4.88 -38.17 33.96
C PRO A 187 6.36 -38.30 34.41
N ARG A 188 7.28 -37.54 33.80
CA ARG A 188 8.65 -37.20 34.26
C ARG A 188 9.34 -36.41 33.14
N ASN A 189 10.24 -35.45 33.32
CA ASN A 189 10.89 -34.91 34.49
C ASN A 189 11.48 -33.54 34.11
N ARG A 190 11.45 -32.60 35.06
CA ARG A 190 12.24 -31.37 35.06
C ARG A 190 13.67 -31.73 35.43
N SER A 191 14.64 -31.39 34.58
CA SER A 191 16.06 -31.33 34.96
C SER A 191 16.75 -30.16 34.23
N GLN A 192 17.25 -29.23 35.03
CA GLN A 192 18.30 -28.29 34.65
C GLN A 192 19.62 -29.05 34.52
N GLU A 193 20.34 -28.88 33.41
CA GLU A 193 21.80 -29.05 33.31
C GLU A 193 22.29 -27.93 32.38
N SER A 194 22.89 -26.88 32.92
CA SER A 194 24.33 -26.76 33.23
C SER A 194 25.12 -26.31 32.00
N LEU A 195 25.26 -24.99 31.90
CA LEU A 195 26.22 -24.29 31.04
C LEU A 195 27.64 -24.69 31.48
N GLN A 196 28.38 -25.39 30.62
CA GLN A 196 29.83 -25.48 30.73
C GLN A 196 30.46 -25.20 29.37
N ASN A 197 31.08 -24.01 29.31
CA ASN A 197 32.35 -23.70 28.67
C ASN A 197 32.61 -24.29 27.27
N GLU A 198 32.30 -23.49 26.25
CA GLU A 198 33.00 -23.56 24.96
C GLU A 198 34.10 -22.47 24.91
N PRO A 199 35.30 -22.75 24.38
CA PRO A 199 36.42 -21.83 24.38
C PRO A 199 36.21 -20.67 23.39
N LEU A 200 36.59 -19.46 23.81
CA LEU A 200 36.67 -18.27 22.96
C LEU A 200 37.66 -18.51 21.80
N PRO A 201 37.27 -18.30 20.53
CA PRO A 201 38.22 -18.16 19.44
C PRO A 201 38.83 -16.75 19.47
N ASP A 202 40.15 -16.72 19.35
CA ASP A 202 40.99 -15.52 19.41
C ASP A 202 40.52 -14.39 18.48
N ASP A 203 40.53 -13.19 19.06
CA ASP A 203 40.27 -11.90 18.43
C ASP A 203 41.36 -11.56 17.39
N ASP A 204 41.11 -11.90 16.12
CA ASP A 204 41.66 -11.16 14.99
C ASP A 204 40.73 -11.24 13.76
N TYR A 205 39.42 -11.16 14.02
CA TYR A 205 38.41 -11.11 12.96
C TYR A 205 38.31 -9.67 12.44
N ASP A 206 38.77 -9.47 11.20
CA ASP A 206 38.78 -8.22 10.47
C ASP A 206 37.42 -7.48 10.56
N SER A 207 37.37 -6.49 11.47
CA SER A 207 36.18 -5.70 11.81
C SER A 207 35.58 -5.01 10.58
N ALA A 208 36.41 -4.70 9.57
CA ALA A 208 35.95 -4.13 8.31
C ALA A 208 35.11 -5.12 7.49
N LYS A 209 35.49 -6.41 7.49
CA LYS A 209 34.77 -7.46 6.77
C LYS A 209 33.43 -7.78 7.43
N SER A 210 33.40 -7.83 8.76
CA SER A 210 32.16 -8.00 9.54
C SER A 210 31.19 -6.81 9.36
N ALA A 211 31.72 -5.58 9.38
CA ALA A 211 30.92 -4.39 9.10
C ALA A 211 30.38 -4.36 7.66
N GLN A 212 31.17 -4.84 6.69
CA GLN A 212 30.76 -4.92 5.29
C GLN A 212 29.73 -6.03 5.05
N GLU A 213 29.86 -7.19 5.70
CA GLU A 213 28.87 -8.28 5.65
C GLU A 213 27.56 -7.87 6.33
N PHE A 214 27.62 -7.15 7.45
CA PHE A 214 26.44 -6.59 8.10
C PHE A 214 25.78 -5.49 7.25
N ALA A 215 26.57 -4.60 6.64
CA ALA A 215 26.06 -3.60 5.70
C ALA A 215 25.43 -4.26 4.47
N GLN A 216 26.04 -5.31 3.92
CA GLN A 216 25.49 -6.08 2.81
C GLN A 216 24.20 -6.81 3.21
N ALA A 217 24.12 -7.34 4.44
CA ALA A 217 22.89 -7.93 4.97
C ALA A 217 21.78 -6.88 5.10
N ILE A 218 22.10 -5.65 5.53
CA ILE A 218 21.15 -4.52 5.55
C ILE A 218 20.69 -4.16 4.14
N VAL A 219 21.60 -4.05 3.17
CA VAL A 219 21.26 -3.75 1.76
C VAL A 219 20.37 -4.85 1.19
N ASN A 220 20.72 -6.13 1.39
CA ASN A 220 19.93 -7.25 0.92
C ASN A 220 18.54 -7.28 1.58
N MET A 221 18.44 -6.97 2.87
CA MET A 221 17.14 -6.83 3.54
C MET A 221 16.33 -5.63 3.00
N ALA A 222 16.99 -4.51 2.68
CA ALA A 222 16.35 -3.34 2.09
C ALA A 222 15.89 -3.58 0.64
N GLU A 223 16.60 -4.41 -0.14
CA GLU A 223 16.19 -4.84 -1.48
C GLU A 223 15.00 -5.81 -1.44
N MET A 224 14.97 -6.73 -0.47
CA MET A 224 13.83 -7.63 -0.26
C MET A 224 12.58 -6.91 0.26
N ASP A 225 12.73 -5.71 0.82
CA ASP A 225 11.61 -4.93 1.37
C ASP A 225 11.09 -3.85 0.41
N ARG A 226 11.45 -3.91 -0.88
CA ARG A 226 10.82 -3.07 -1.90
C ARG A 226 9.35 -3.51 -2.11
N PRO A 227 8.39 -2.57 -2.21
CA PRO A 227 7.03 -2.90 -2.62
C PRO A 227 7.03 -3.64 -3.97
N PRO A 228 6.29 -4.76 -4.13
CA PRO A 228 6.20 -5.46 -5.41
C PRO A 228 5.75 -4.52 -6.53
N GLU A 229 6.28 -4.72 -7.74
CA GLU A 229 5.90 -3.93 -8.91
C GLU A 229 4.42 -4.05 -9.27
N THR A 230 3.80 -5.18 -8.91
CA THR A 230 2.38 -5.48 -9.10
C THR A 230 1.47 -4.88 -8.03
N MET A 231 2.03 -4.17 -7.03
CA MET A 231 1.24 -3.49 -6.01
C MET A 231 0.55 -2.27 -6.61
N ILE A 232 -0.74 -2.10 -6.29
CA ILE A 232 -1.53 -0.92 -6.69
C ILE A 232 -0.80 0.36 -6.28
N THR A 233 -0.53 1.19 -7.29
CA THR A 233 0.08 2.50 -7.10
C THR A 233 -1.01 3.55 -7.03
N VAL A 234 -0.85 4.51 -6.12
CA VAL A 234 -1.83 5.59 -5.95
C VAL A 234 -1.14 6.94 -5.95
N GLU A 235 -1.81 7.91 -6.55
CA GLU A 235 -1.54 9.31 -6.31
C GLU A 235 -2.22 9.72 -5.00
N MET A 236 -1.56 10.56 -4.20
CA MET A 236 -2.11 11.05 -2.94
C MET A 236 -1.97 12.56 -2.82
N SER A 237 -2.86 13.18 -2.04
CA SER A 237 -2.78 14.60 -1.66
C SER A 237 -3.35 14.82 -0.26
N TYR A 238 -2.80 15.79 0.49
CA TYR A 238 -3.40 16.24 1.75
C TYR A 238 -4.62 17.15 1.56
N ASP A 239 -4.86 17.67 0.36
CA ASP A 239 -5.98 18.57 0.09
C ASP A 239 -7.29 17.79 -0.01
N LEU A 240 -8.07 17.82 1.07
CA LEU A 240 -9.36 17.14 1.16
C LEU A 240 -10.46 17.81 0.32
N SER A 241 -10.23 19.02 -0.20
CA SER A 241 -11.25 19.77 -0.96
C SER A 241 -11.54 19.18 -2.35
N TYR A 242 -10.67 18.29 -2.85
CA TYR A 242 -10.88 17.57 -4.10
C TYR A 242 -12.10 16.65 -4.09
N VAL A 243 -12.54 16.21 -2.89
CA VAL A 243 -13.64 15.26 -2.75
C VAL A 243 -14.85 15.96 -2.14
N GLN A 244 -15.92 16.13 -2.91
CA GLN A 244 -17.17 16.71 -2.38
C GLN A 244 -17.97 15.68 -1.58
N THR A 245 -18.00 14.43 -2.05
CA THR A 245 -18.74 13.32 -1.45
C THR A 245 -17.84 12.10 -1.33
N LEU A 246 -17.88 11.42 -0.18
CA LEU A 246 -17.10 10.22 0.03
C LEU A 246 -17.56 9.08 -0.89
N THR A 247 -16.62 8.54 -1.67
CA THR A 247 -16.81 7.33 -2.46
C THR A 247 -16.90 6.11 -1.55
N ASP A 248 -17.77 5.14 -1.87
CA ASP A 248 -17.80 3.86 -1.16
C ASP A 248 -16.45 3.13 -1.33
N PRO A 249 -15.77 2.72 -0.24
CA PRO A 249 -14.55 1.93 -0.31
C PRO A 249 -14.64 0.68 -1.19
N GLN A 250 -15.83 0.09 -1.38
CA GLN A 250 -16.00 -1.08 -2.25
C GLN A 250 -15.63 -0.80 -3.72
N GLU A 251 -15.82 0.44 -4.17
CA GLU A 251 -15.43 0.86 -5.53
C GLU A 251 -13.91 0.75 -5.75
N PHE A 252 -13.10 0.95 -4.71
CA PHE A 252 -11.65 0.76 -4.79
C PHE A 252 -11.30 -0.69 -5.11
N TYR A 253 -11.97 -1.64 -4.45
CA TYR A 253 -11.73 -3.07 -4.66
C TYR A 253 -12.20 -3.53 -6.04
N ILE A 254 -13.25 -2.91 -6.59
CA ILE A 254 -13.70 -3.14 -7.96
C ILE A 254 -12.63 -2.66 -8.96
N GLU A 255 -12.13 -1.44 -8.81
CA GLU A 255 -11.08 -0.88 -9.68
C GLU A 255 -9.78 -1.70 -9.59
N LYS A 256 -9.36 -2.07 -8.37
CA LYS A 256 -8.22 -2.95 -8.12
C LYS A 256 -8.39 -4.29 -8.85
N LYS A 257 -9.55 -4.93 -8.75
CA LYS A 257 -9.83 -6.21 -9.41
C LYS A 257 -9.81 -6.09 -10.93
N ALA A 258 -10.25 -4.96 -11.49
CA ALA A 258 -10.17 -4.70 -12.93
C ALA A 258 -8.72 -4.64 -13.42
N LEU A 259 -7.84 -3.97 -12.67
CA LEU A 259 -6.41 -3.91 -12.98
C LEU A 259 -5.72 -5.27 -12.83
N GLU A 260 -6.01 -6.01 -11.76
CA GLU A 260 -5.49 -7.38 -11.56
C GLU A 260 -5.91 -8.30 -12.70
N LYS A 261 -7.14 -8.16 -13.19
CA LYS A 261 -7.62 -8.92 -14.35
C LYS A 261 -6.86 -8.54 -15.62
N LEU A 262 -6.70 -7.23 -15.88
CA LEU A 262 -5.96 -6.76 -17.05
C LEU A 262 -4.51 -7.26 -17.04
N GLU A 263 -3.87 -7.26 -15.88
CA GLU A 263 -2.53 -7.82 -15.68
C GLU A 263 -2.49 -9.32 -16.00
N GLN A 264 -3.43 -10.10 -15.45
CA GLN A 264 -3.51 -11.55 -15.66
C GLN A 264 -3.75 -11.90 -17.14
N ASP A 265 -4.70 -11.22 -17.79
CA ASP A 265 -5.05 -11.45 -19.19
C ASP A 265 -3.84 -11.14 -20.10
N THR A 266 -3.11 -10.06 -19.80
CA THR A 266 -1.89 -9.68 -20.54
C THR A 266 -0.78 -10.71 -20.39
N LYS A 267 -0.53 -11.18 -19.16
CA LYS A 267 0.47 -12.22 -18.88
C LYS A 267 0.10 -13.54 -19.57
N ALA A 268 -1.17 -13.94 -19.53
CA ALA A 268 -1.64 -15.14 -20.21
C ALA A 268 -1.46 -15.05 -21.73
N ALA A 269 -1.78 -13.90 -22.33
CA ALA A 269 -1.58 -13.66 -23.75
C ALA A 269 -0.09 -13.67 -24.15
N ALA A 270 0.80 -13.14 -23.30
CA ALA A 270 2.24 -13.20 -23.53
C ALA A 270 2.78 -14.64 -23.53
N ILE A 271 2.31 -15.47 -22.59
CA ILE A 271 2.67 -16.89 -22.51
C ILE A 271 2.22 -17.64 -23.77
N GLU A 272 0.98 -17.45 -24.21
CA GLU A 272 0.48 -18.13 -25.41
C GLU A 272 1.19 -17.67 -26.69
N ARG A 273 1.52 -16.37 -26.79
CA ARG A 273 2.36 -15.85 -27.88
C ARG A 273 3.73 -16.52 -27.91
N ALA A 274 4.38 -16.67 -26.74
CA ALA A 274 5.66 -17.34 -26.62
C ALA A 274 5.57 -18.82 -27.01
N ARG A 275 4.52 -19.53 -26.56
CA ARG A 275 4.27 -20.93 -26.91
C ARG A 275 4.10 -21.12 -28.41
N ARG A 276 3.35 -20.25 -29.07
CA ARG A 276 3.13 -20.31 -30.52
C ARG A 276 4.43 -20.09 -31.30
N LEU A 277 5.24 -19.10 -30.89
CA LEU A 277 6.54 -18.85 -31.53
C LEU A 277 7.51 -20.02 -31.37
N ASP A 278 7.51 -20.67 -30.20
CA ASP A 278 8.31 -21.87 -29.95
C ASP A 278 7.85 -23.04 -30.84
N GLU A 279 6.55 -23.28 -30.94
CA GLU A 279 5.97 -24.31 -31.82
C GLU A 279 6.24 -24.03 -33.31
N GLU A 280 6.18 -22.77 -33.76
CA GLU A 280 6.52 -22.38 -35.13
C GLU A 280 8.02 -22.51 -35.42
N ALA A 281 8.89 -22.20 -34.45
CA ALA A 281 10.35 -22.26 -34.62
C ALA A 281 10.91 -23.69 -34.52
N PHE A 282 10.32 -24.54 -33.68
CA PHE A 282 10.87 -25.86 -33.34
C PHE A 282 9.94 -27.04 -33.66
N GLY A 283 8.67 -26.81 -34.01
CA GLY A 283 7.70 -27.86 -34.36
C GLY A 283 7.94 -28.51 -35.72
N GLY A 284 8.90 -28.01 -36.51
CA GLY A 284 9.19 -28.47 -37.87
C GLY A 284 10.66 -28.84 -38.12
N ALA A 285 11.29 -29.70 -37.31
CA ALA A 285 12.53 -30.37 -37.75
C ALA A 285 12.75 -31.73 -37.05
N PRO A 286 13.14 -32.80 -37.79
CA PRO A 286 13.55 -34.06 -37.19
C PRO A 286 14.90 -33.88 -36.49
N THR A 287 15.03 -34.55 -35.34
CA THR A 287 16.19 -34.56 -34.47
C THR A 287 17.47 -34.90 -35.25
N GLN A 288 18.25 -33.87 -35.60
CA GLN A 288 19.67 -34.03 -35.90
C GLN A 288 20.48 -33.17 -34.95
N SER A 289 21.12 -33.89 -34.03
CA SER A 289 22.15 -33.43 -33.13
C SER A 289 23.29 -32.74 -33.89
N SER A 290 23.48 -31.45 -33.65
CA SER A 290 24.82 -30.86 -33.56
C SER A 290 24.80 -29.64 -32.65
N ALA A 291 25.70 -29.65 -31.66
CA ALA A 291 25.82 -28.62 -30.63
C ALA A 291 26.37 -27.30 -31.22
N PRO A 292 25.84 -26.11 -30.83
CA PRO A 292 26.47 -24.84 -31.17
C PRO A 292 27.57 -24.45 -30.18
N GLN A 293 28.70 -24.00 -30.72
CA GLN A 293 29.79 -23.38 -29.96
C GLN A 293 29.38 -22.02 -29.39
N ALA A 294 29.79 -21.76 -28.15
CA ALA A 294 29.54 -20.51 -27.43
C ALA A 294 30.28 -19.31 -28.05
N ILE A 295 29.53 -18.24 -28.34
CA ILE A 295 30.07 -16.91 -28.67
C ILE A 295 29.79 -15.99 -27.47
N ALA A 296 30.84 -15.38 -26.94
CA ALA A 296 30.80 -14.45 -25.81
C ALA A 296 30.09 -13.13 -26.17
N PRO A 297 29.31 -12.51 -25.26
CA PRO A 297 28.67 -11.23 -25.53
C PRO A 297 29.65 -10.05 -25.40
N LYS A 298 29.64 -9.18 -26.41
CA LYS A 298 30.28 -7.85 -26.36
C LYS A 298 29.45 -6.91 -25.48
N ALA A 299 30.14 -6.15 -24.63
CA ALA A 299 29.58 -5.08 -23.82
C ALA A 299 28.95 -3.98 -24.70
N VAL A 300 27.68 -3.66 -24.45
CA VAL A 300 26.98 -2.52 -25.02
C VAL A 300 26.96 -1.41 -23.97
N ASN A 301 27.62 -0.29 -24.28
CA ASN A 301 27.58 0.92 -23.46
C ASN A 301 26.16 1.50 -23.47
N ALA A 302 25.48 1.42 -22.33
CA ALA A 302 24.18 2.06 -22.12
C ALA A 302 24.34 3.58 -22.08
N THR A 303 23.74 4.27 -23.05
CA THR A 303 23.53 5.71 -23.02
C THR A 303 22.31 6.02 -22.14
N PRO A 304 22.28 7.16 -21.41
CA PRO A 304 21.18 7.48 -20.50
C PRO A 304 19.87 7.72 -21.27
N VAL A 305 18.77 7.11 -20.80
CA VAL A 305 17.49 7.06 -21.51
C VAL A 305 16.68 8.37 -21.32
N PRO A 306 16.15 9.00 -22.38
CA PRO A 306 15.46 10.31 -22.37
C PRO A 306 14.14 10.46 -21.56
N TRP A 307 13.64 9.46 -20.84
CA TRP A 307 12.29 9.52 -20.24
C TRP A 307 12.24 10.13 -18.82
N LEU A 308 13.37 10.26 -18.13
CA LEU A 308 13.53 11.03 -16.87
C LEU A 308 13.08 12.50 -16.99
N THR A 309 12.92 13.01 -18.21
CA THR A 309 12.42 14.37 -18.48
C THR A 309 10.89 14.46 -18.60
N ARG A 310 10.18 13.37 -18.94
CA ARG A 310 8.71 13.39 -19.14
C ARG A 310 7.93 13.36 -17.83
N THR A 311 8.38 12.60 -16.84
CA THR A 311 7.74 12.50 -15.51
C THR A 311 7.85 13.83 -14.75
N ARG A 312 9.00 14.51 -14.88
CA ARG A 312 9.19 15.88 -14.34
C ARG A 312 8.29 16.92 -15.02
N GLN A 313 8.03 16.78 -16.32
CA GLN A 313 7.18 17.72 -17.06
C GLN A 313 5.69 17.57 -16.73
N ARG A 314 5.19 16.34 -16.49
CA ARG A 314 3.79 16.10 -16.08
C ARG A 314 3.51 16.57 -14.65
N ILE A 315 4.40 16.28 -13.70
CA ILE A 315 4.28 16.76 -12.31
C ILE A 315 4.40 18.29 -12.24
N ALA A 316 5.33 18.89 -13.00
CA ALA A 316 5.43 20.35 -13.11
C ALA A 316 4.16 20.98 -13.72
N SER A 317 3.55 20.35 -14.74
CA SER A 317 2.32 20.87 -15.37
C SER A 317 1.10 20.84 -14.44
N ILE A 318 1.02 19.86 -13.54
CA ILE A 318 -0.05 19.76 -12.55
C ILE A 318 0.18 20.79 -11.43
N LEU A 319 1.41 20.93 -10.95
CA LEU A 319 1.78 21.93 -9.94
C LEU A 319 1.64 23.37 -10.46
N ASP A 320 2.00 23.65 -11.72
CA ASP A 320 1.80 24.96 -12.35
C ASP A 320 0.31 25.30 -12.52
N SER A 321 -0.52 24.32 -12.84
CA SER A 321 -1.98 24.48 -12.92
C SER A 321 -2.63 24.76 -11.56
N ILE A 322 -2.06 24.21 -10.48
CA ILE A 322 -2.48 24.47 -9.09
C ILE A 322 -2.01 25.85 -8.64
N LEU A 323 -0.74 26.21 -8.88
CA LEU A 323 -0.17 27.51 -8.49
C LEU A 323 -0.78 28.69 -9.25
N ALA A 324 -1.21 28.50 -10.51
CA ALA A 324 -1.91 29.52 -11.29
C ALA A 324 -3.26 29.94 -10.68
N ARG A 325 -3.92 29.05 -9.91
CA ARG A 325 -5.21 29.34 -9.25
C ARG A 325 -5.06 30.20 -7.99
N PHE A 326 -3.86 30.27 -7.41
CA PHE A 326 -3.55 31.09 -6.24
C PHE A 326 -3.05 32.50 -6.60
N ARG A 327 -2.86 32.82 -7.89
CA ARG A 327 -2.53 34.17 -8.37
C ARG A 327 -3.78 34.93 -8.82
N THR A 328 -4.73 35.17 -7.91
CA THR A 328 -5.74 36.22 -8.16
C THR A 328 -5.22 37.55 -7.60
N PRO A 329 -5.22 38.64 -8.40
CA PRO A 329 -4.78 39.94 -7.89
C PRO A 329 -5.80 40.49 -6.89
N LYS A 330 -5.29 40.87 -5.72
CA LYS A 330 -6.02 41.56 -4.64
C LYS A 330 -6.69 42.82 -5.22
N PRO A 331 -8.01 43.04 -5.01
CA PRO A 331 -8.66 44.25 -5.49
C PRO A 331 -8.09 45.48 -4.77
N SER A 332 -7.70 46.49 -5.54
CA SER A 332 -7.20 47.78 -5.05
C SER A 332 -8.30 48.50 -4.27
N SER A 333 -8.04 48.81 -3.01
CA SER A 333 -8.94 49.65 -2.21
C SER A 333 -8.88 51.09 -2.73
N SER A 334 -9.94 51.53 -3.39
CA SER A 334 -10.17 52.94 -3.67
C SER A 334 -10.49 53.68 -2.36
N HIS A 335 -9.62 54.61 -2.00
CA HIS A 335 -9.82 55.60 -0.94
C HIS A 335 -11.11 56.41 -1.19
N VAL A 336 -12.00 56.45 -0.20
CA VAL A 336 -13.14 57.39 -0.16
C VAL A 336 -12.84 58.46 0.88
N THR A 337 -12.79 59.71 0.45
CA THR A 337 -12.68 60.92 1.26
C THR A 337 -14.05 61.28 1.85
N PRO A 338 -14.16 61.79 3.09
CA PRO A 338 -15.44 62.14 3.70
C PRO A 338 -15.88 63.56 3.31
N PRO A 339 -17.19 63.86 3.26
CA PRO A 339 -17.68 65.20 2.99
C PRO A 339 -17.73 66.06 4.26
N SER A 340 -17.69 67.37 4.02
CA SER A 340 -17.60 68.49 4.97
C SER A 340 -18.85 68.73 5.80
#